data_AF-A0A8T2UXP4-F1
#
_entry.id   AF-A0A8T2UXP4-F1
#
_cell.length_a   1.000
_cell.length_b   1.000
_cell.length_c   1.000
_cell.angle_alpha   90.00
_cell.angle_beta   90.00
_cell.angle_gamma   90.00
#
_symmetry.space_group_name_H-M   'P 1'
#
loop_
_entity.id
_entity.type
_entity.pdbx_description
1 polymer ?
#
loop_
_entity_poly.entity_id
_entity_poly.type
_entity_poly.pdbx_seq_one_letter_code
_entity_poly.pdbx_strand_id
1 'polypeptide(L)'
;MRDVRSSGSSPCAACKLLRRRCAPGCIFAPYFPSEEPLMFASVHKVFGASNVNKMLQDLPEHKRGDAVSSMVYEANARLRDPVYGCVGVISALQHQIAQLQTQLALAQAELVRFRVFSSHSDSVRAELQLSDHSIAEYRKTENVSIAEEGLHQSMNALSNSPWTTS
;
A
#
# COMPACT_ATOMS: atom_id res chain seq x y z
N MET A 1 -14.09 31.42 13.06
CA MET A 1 -15.32 31.85 12.34
C MET A 1 -14.88 32.94 11.37
N ARG A 2 -14.90 32.68 10.06
CA ARG A 2 -14.47 33.68 9.06
C ARG A 2 -15.67 34.55 8.71
N ASP A 3 -15.57 35.84 9.01
CA ASP A 3 -16.60 36.84 8.75
C ASP A 3 -16.93 36.94 7.25
N VAL A 4 -18.22 36.76 6.94
CA VAL A 4 -18.80 37.00 5.61
C VAL A 4 -18.87 38.51 5.40
N ARG A 5 -17.91 39.07 4.68
CA ARG A 5 -17.99 40.45 4.19
C ARG A 5 -19.02 40.52 3.06
N SER A 6 -20.17 41.10 3.34
CA SER A 6 -21.01 41.74 2.33
C SER A 6 -21.00 43.24 2.58
N SER A 7 -20.25 44.00 1.78
CA SER A 7 -20.53 45.41 1.41
C SER A 7 -19.35 46.03 0.65
N GLY A 8 -19.40 46.09 -0.68
CA GLY A 8 -18.40 46.79 -1.50
C GLY A 8 -18.35 46.45 -3.01
N SER A 9 -19.45 46.70 -3.73
CA SER A 9 -19.58 47.00 -5.18
C SER A 9 -19.24 46.01 -6.32
N SER A 10 -18.78 44.77 -6.10
CA SER A 10 -18.59 43.83 -7.24
C SER A 10 -19.65 42.71 -7.30
N PRO A 11 -20.26 42.43 -8.47
CA PRO A 11 -21.14 41.27 -8.64
C PRO A 11 -20.31 39.97 -8.58
N CYS A 12 -20.85 38.93 -7.93
CA CYS A 12 -20.19 37.62 -7.88
C CYS A 12 -19.88 37.07 -9.28
N ALA A 13 -18.96 36.11 -9.39
CA ALA A 13 -18.52 35.56 -10.67
C ALA A 13 -19.69 35.09 -11.55
N ALA A 14 -20.71 34.46 -10.94
CA ALA A 14 -21.91 34.02 -11.65
C ALA A 14 -22.70 35.18 -12.25
N CYS A 15 -23.03 36.18 -11.44
CA CYS A 15 -23.81 37.33 -11.90
C CYS A 15 -23.03 38.17 -12.93
N LYS A 16 -21.70 38.27 -12.76
CA LYS A 16 -20.80 38.92 -13.72
C LYS A 16 -20.83 38.20 -15.07
N LEU A 17 -20.68 36.87 -15.09
CA LEU A 17 -20.69 36.08 -16.33
C LEU A 17 -22.07 36.11 -17.01
N LEU A 18 -23.15 36.01 -16.23
CA LEU A 18 -24.53 36.02 -16.71
C LEU A 18 -25.06 37.42 -17.05
N ARG A 19 -24.25 38.48 -16.86
CA ARG A 19 -24.61 39.88 -17.14
C ARG A 19 -25.90 40.33 -16.44
N ARG A 20 -26.11 39.92 -15.19
CA ARG A 20 -27.28 40.28 -14.37
C ARG A 20 -26.90 40.92 -13.05
N ARG A 21 -27.85 41.63 -12.42
CA ARG A 21 -27.63 42.24 -11.08
C ARG A 21 -27.44 41.15 -10.02
N CYS A 22 -26.42 41.30 -9.17
CA CYS A 22 -26.21 40.46 -8.00
C CYS A 22 -27.02 41.01 -6.82
N ALA A 23 -28.18 40.41 -6.54
CA ALA A 23 -29.06 40.82 -5.43
C ALA A 23 -28.53 40.37 -4.06
N PRO A 24 -28.91 41.05 -2.96
CA PRO A 24 -28.76 40.52 -1.61
C PRO A 24 -29.42 39.13 -1.50
N GLY A 25 -28.71 38.14 -0.97
CA GLY A 25 -29.19 36.76 -0.92
C GLY A 25 -28.97 35.93 -2.20
N CYS A 26 -28.17 36.41 -3.16
CA CYS A 26 -27.78 35.63 -4.34
C CYS A 26 -27.17 34.27 -3.92
N ILE A 27 -27.81 33.17 -4.31
CA ILE A 27 -27.37 31.80 -3.95
C ILE A 27 -25.97 31.46 -4.46
N PHE A 28 -25.51 32.11 -5.53
CA PHE A 28 -24.17 31.88 -6.08
C PHE A 28 -23.09 32.66 -5.34
N ALA A 29 -23.42 33.78 -4.69
CA ALA A 29 -22.42 34.70 -4.16
C ALA A 29 -21.50 34.08 -3.08
N PRO A 30 -21.98 33.23 -2.15
CA PRO A 30 -21.12 32.60 -1.16
C PRO A 30 -20.11 31.61 -1.75
N TYR A 31 -20.37 31.06 -2.94
CA TYR A 31 -19.61 29.94 -3.51
C TYR A 31 -18.83 30.28 -4.78
N PHE A 32 -19.16 31.40 -5.43
CA PHE A 32 -18.52 31.86 -6.67
C PHE A 32 -18.05 33.31 -6.51
N PRO A 33 -16.97 33.54 -5.74
CA PRO A 33 -16.44 34.87 -5.48
C PRO A 33 -15.93 35.53 -6.78
N SER A 34 -15.86 36.86 -6.80
CA SER A 34 -15.50 37.64 -8.00
C SER A 34 -14.06 37.39 -8.47
N GLU A 35 -13.19 36.98 -7.56
CA GLU A 35 -11.77 36.67 -7.72
C GLU A 35 -11.54 35.37 -8.51
N GLU A 36 -12.54 34.48 -8.54
CA GLU A 36 -12.44 33.14 -9.16
C GLU A 36 -13.45 32.96 -10.30
N PRO A 37 -13.40 33.79 -11.37
CA PRO A 37 -14.38 33.75 -12.44
C PRO A 37 -14.38 32.44 -13.23
N LEU A 38 -13.23 31.76 -13.27
CA LEU A 38 -13.08 30.49 -13.99
C LEU A 38 -13.88 29.35 -13.34
N MET A 39 -14.08 29.36 -12.02
CA MET A 39 -14.87 28.33 -11.35
C MET A 39 -16.30 28.29 -11.89
N PHE A 40 -16.97 29.45 -11.92
CA PHE A 40 -18.33 29.51 -12.43
C PHE A 40 -18.38 29.30 -13.94
N ALA A 41 -17.39 29.79 -14.70
CA ALA A 41 -17.34 29.58 -16.14
C ALA A 41 -17.28 28.09 -16.50
N SER A 42 -16.45 27.31 -15.80
CA SER A 42 -16.36 25.86 -16.00
C SER A 42 -17.67 25.16 -15.69
N VAL A 43 -18.26 25.43 -14.52
CA VAL A 43 -19.50 24.78 -14.09
C VAL A 43 -20.66 25.19 -15.01
N HIS A 44 -20.74 26.46 -15.40
CA HIS A 44 -21.74 26.96 -16.33
C HIS A 44 -21.67 26.25 -17.69
N LYS A 45 -20.46 26.03 -18.20
CA LYS A 45 -20.26 25.36 -19.50
C LYS A 45 -20.68 23.89 -19.49
N VAL A 46 -20.52 23.19 -18.36
CA VAL A 46 -20.80 21.75 -18.27
C VAL A 46 -22.21 21.46 -17.76
N PHE A 47 -22.64 22.14 -16.70
CA PHE A 47 -23.93 21.90 -16.05
C PHE A 47 -25.00 22.90 -16.45
N GLY A 48 -24.63 24.14 -16.77
CA GLY A 48 -25.57 25.24 -17.02
C GLY A 48 -26.06 25.91 -15.74
N ALA A 49 -26.28 27.23 -15.78
CA ALA A 49 -26.60 28.02 -14.59
C ALA A 49 -27.88 27.56 -13.88
N SER A 50 -28.92 27.20 -14.64
CA SER A 50 -30.21 26.77 -14.08
C SER A 50 -30.10 25.45 -13.31
N ASN A 51 -29.32 24.50 -13.82
CA ASN A 51 -29.12 23.22 -13.16
C ASN A 51 -28.29 23.39 -11.89
N VAL A 52 -27.24 24.21 -11.92
CA VAL A 52 -26.46 24.54 -10.71
C VAL A 52 -27.34 25.21 -9.67
N ASN A 53 -28.18 26.17 -10.07
CA ASN A 53 -29.13 26.81 -9.17
C ASN A 53 -30.05 25.78 -8.51
N LYS A 54 -30.64 24.89 -9.31
CA LYS A 54 -31.54 23.83 -8.82
C LYS A 54 -30.82 22.89 -7.84
N MET A 55 -29.66 22.36 -8.21
CA MET A 55 -28.85 21.47 -7.36
C MET A 55 -28.47 22.11 -6.03
N LEU A 56 -28.14 23.40 -6.02
CA LEU A 56 -27.86 24.12 -4.77
C LEU A 56 -29.12 24.31 -3.92
N GLN A 57 -30.27 24.62 -4.53
CA GLN A 57 -31.53 24.75 -3.80
C GLN A 57 -31.99 23.44 -3.16
N ASP A 58 -31.76 22.31 -3.84
CA ASP A 58 -32.11 20.97 -3.37
C ASP A 58 -31.23 20.48 -2.19
N LEU A 59 -30.14 21.19 -1.88
CA LEU A 59 -29.21 20.85 -0.81
C LEU A 59 -29.34 21.76 0.42
N PRO A 60 -29.21 21.21 1.64
CA PRO A 60 -28.99 22.00 2.85
C PRO A 60 -27.76 22.91 2.71
N GLU A 61 -27.82 24.10 3.28
CA GLU A 61 -26.77 25.13 3.11
C GLU A 61 -25.36 24.64 3.46
N HIS A 62 -25.23 23.86 4.54
CA HIS A 62 -23.95 23.31 4.99
C HIS A 62 -23.28 22.34 3.99
N LYS A 63 -24.02 21.78 3.03
CA LYS A 63 -23.48 20.86 2.00
C LYS A 63 -23.18 21.56 0.67
N ARG A 64 -23.66 22.79 0.49
CA ARG A 64 -23.55 23.50 -0.79
C ARG A 64 -22.11 23.82 -1.16
N GLY A 65 -21.27 24.13 -0.18
CA GLY A 65 -19.83 24.36 -0.41
C GLY A 65 -19.15 23.14 -1.04
N ASP A 66 -19.29 21.98 -0.41
CA ASP A 66 -18.73 20.71 -0.91
C ASP A 66 -19.30 20.34 -2.28
N ALA A 67 -20.61 20.53 -2.48
CA ALA A 67 -21.24 20.29 -3.77
C ALA A 67 -20.68 21.19 -4.88
N VAL A 68 -20.42 22.47 -4.60
CA VAL A 68 -19.76 23.37 -5.56
C VAL A 68 -18.34 22.90 -5.87
N SER A 69 -17.58 22.48 -4.87
CA SER A 69 -16.23 21.93 -5.08
C SER A 69 -16.27 20.69 -5.99
N SER A 70 -17.22 19.77 -5.77
CA SER A 70 -17.42 18.60 -6.64
C SER A 70 -17.80 19.00 -8.07
N MET A 71 -18.80 19.89 -8.24
CA MET A 71 -19.22 20.36 -9.55
C MET A 71 -18.07 21.04 -10.31
N VAL A 72 -17.23 21.83 -9.64
CA VAL A 72 -16.07 22.49 -10.26
C VAL A 72 -15.03 21.46 -10.69
N TYR A 73 -14.74 20.47 -9.86
CA TYR A 73 -13.83 19.38 -10.21
C TYR A 73 -14.33 18.61 -11.44
N GLU A 74 -15.58 18.18 -11.42
CA GLU A 74 -16.22 17.43 -12.51
C GLU A 74 -16.27 18.24 -13.80
N ALA A 75 -16.65 19.51 -13.72
CA ALA A 75 -16.66 20.41 -14.87
C ALA A 75 -15.26 20.54 -15.48
N ASN A 76 -14.24 20.78 -14.66
CA ASN A 76 -12.87 20.90 -15.13
C ASN A 76 -12.37 19.58 -15.73
N ALA A 77 -12.72 18.43 -15.17
CA ALA A 77 -12.40 17.13 -15.74
C ALA A 77 -13.04 16.95 -17.12
N ARG A 78 -14.33 17.28 -17.27
CA ARG A 78 -15.06 17.21 -18.55
C ARG A 78 -14.52 18.20 -19.59
N LEU A 79 -14.00 19.34 -19.18
CA LEU A 79 -13.38 20.30 -20.09
C LEU A 79 -12.01 19.85 -20.60
N ARG A 80 -11.24 19.12 -19.79
CA ARG A 80 -9.96 18.52 -20.22
C ARG A 80 -10.17 17.27 -21.07
N ASP A 81 -11.15 16.45 -20.70
CA ASP A 81 -11.54 15.24 -21.41
C ASP A 81 -13.05 15.29 -21.72
N PRO A 82 -13.43 15.76 -22.93
CA PRO A 82 -14.82 15.85 -23.34
C PRO A 82 -15.54 14.51 -23.48
N VAL A 83 -14.80 13.39 -23.58
CA VAL A 83 -15.35 12.06 -23.77
C VAL A 83 -15.64 11.43 -22.40
N TYR A 84 -14.61 11.29 -21.57
CA TYR A 84 -14.71 10.53 -20.30
C TYR A 84 -14.75 11.43 -19.06
N GLY A 85 -14.24 12.66 -19.11
CA GLY A 85 -14.23 13.57 -17.97
C GLY A 85 -13.64 12.95 -16.70
N CYS A 86 -14.37 13.03 -15.58
CA CYS A 86 -13.95 12.41 -14.32
C CYS A 86 -13.98 10.87 -14.35
N VAL A 87 -14.75 10.25 -15.25
CA VAL A 87 -14.80 8.78 -15.39
C VAL A 87 -13.46 8.24 -15.89
N GLY A 88 -12.75 8.99 -16.75
CA GLY A 88 -11.39 8.65 -17.17
C GLY A 88 -10.42 8.59 -16.00
N VAL A 89 -10.53 9.54 -15.06
CA VAL A 89 -9.73 9.56 -13.82
C VAL A 89 -10.07 8.36 -12.93
N ILE A 90 -11.35 8.04 -12.77
CA ILE A 90 -11.79 6.86 -12.00
C ILE A 90 -11.21 5.58 -12.59
N SER A 91 -11.31 5.40 -13.91
CA SER A 91 -10.79 4.22 -14.61
C SER A 91 -9.27 4.08 -14.45
N ALA A 92 -8.53 5.17 -14.61
CA ALA A 92 -7.08 5.19 -14.41
C ALA A 92 -6.69 4.78 -12.98
N LEU A 93 -7.38 5.33 -11.97
CA LEU A 93 -7.14 4.97 -10.57
C LEU A 93 -7.49 3.51 -10.27
N GLN A 94 -8.59 3.00 -10.82
CA GLN A 94 -8.96 1.59 -10.69
C GLN A 94 -7.90 0.66 -11.30
N HIS A 95 -7.36 1.02 -12.46
CA HIS A 95 -6.27 0.27 -13.08
C HIS A 95 -5.01 0.28 -12.20
N GLN A 96 -4.64 1.45 -11.66
CA GLN A 96 -3.49 1.59 -10.77
C GLN A 96 -3.65 0.77 -9.49
N ILE A 97 -4.85 0.73 -8.90
CA ILE A 97 -5.15 -0.11 -7.73
C ILE A 97 -4.91 -1.59 -8.09
N ALA A 98 -5.43 -2.06 -9.22
CA ALA A 98 -5.26 -3.46 -9.65
C ALA A 98 -3.78 -3.82 -9.90
N GLN A 99 -3.03 -2.90 -10.52
CA GLN A 99 -1.59 -3.07 -10.73
C GLN A 99 -0.83 -3.16 -9.40
N LEU A 100 -1.11 -2.25 -8.46
CA LEU A 100 -0.46 -2.24 -7.15
C LEU A 100 -0.81 -3.49 -6.32
N GLN A 101 -2.06 -3.95 -6.38
CA GLN A 101 -2.47 -5.21 -5.73
C GLN A 101 -1.71 -6.41 -6.32
N THR A 102 -1.52 -6.44 -7.64
CA THR A 102 -0.75 -7.49 -8.32
C THR A 102 0.72 -7.48 -7.88
N GLN A 103 1.35 -6.29 -7.85
CA GLN A 103 2.74 -6.14 -7.39
C GLN A 103 2.90 -6.57 -5.93
N LEU A 104 1.94 -6.20 -5.07
CA LEU A 104 1.93 -6.62 -3.67
C LEU A 104 1.83 -8.14 -3.53
N ALA A 105 0.94 -8.78 -4.28
CA ALA A 105 0.78 -10.23 -4.26
C ALA A 105 2.07 -10.96 -4.71
N LEU A 106 2.73 -10.47 -5.77
CA LEU A 106 4.01 -11.02 -6.23
C LEU A 106 5.11 -10.86 -5.18
N ALA A 107 5.24 -9.67 -4.58
CA ALA A 107 6.23 -9.42 -3.53
C ALA A 107 5.99 -10.32 -2.29
N GLN A 108 4.73 -10.51 -1.90
CA GLN A 108 4.36 -11.40 -0.80
C GLN A 108 4.69 -12.86 -1.12
N ALA A 109 4.40 -13.34 -2.33
CA ALA A 109 4.74 -14.68 -2.77
C ALA A 109 6.26 -14.90 -2.74
N GLU A 110 7.04 -13.91 -3.16
CA GLU A 110 8.51 -13.98 -3.14
C GLU A 110 9.06 -14.02 -1.71
N LEU A 111 8.49 -13.27 -0.77
CA LEU A 111 8.86 -13.36 0.65
C LEU A 111 8.56 -14.74 1.25
N VAL A 112 7.40 -15.32 0.93
CA VAL A 112 7.08 -16.69 1.36
C VAL A 112 8.07 -17.68 0.78
N ARG A 113 8.41 -17.54 -0.51
CA ARG A 113 9.40 -18.37 -1.19
C ARG A 113 10.75 -18.32 -0.47
N PHE A 114 11.26 -17.12 -0.15
CA PHE A 114 12.50 -16.99 0.61
C PHE A 114 12.45 -17.63 1.99
N ARG A 115 11.35 -17.45 2.75
CA ARG A 115 11.19 -18.07 4.07
C ARG A 115 11.20 -19.59 4.00
N VAL A 116 10.49 -20.16 3.03
CA VAL A 116 10.47 -21.62 2.81
C VAL A 116 11.87 -22.13 2.47
N PHE A 117 12.57 -21.47 1.54
CA PHE A 117 13.94 -21.85 1.19
C PHE A 117 14.91 -21.77 2.38
N SER A 118 14.85 -20.70 3.18
CA SER A 118 15.66 -20.58 4.40
C SER A 118 15.36 -21.71 5.39
N SER A 119 14.08 -21.99 5.65
CA SER A 119 13.69 -23.07 6.57
C SER A 119 14.11 -24.46 6.07
N HIS A 120 14.06 -24.69 4.76
CA HIS A 120 14.53 -25.94 4.16
C HIS A 120 16.06 -26.06 4.26
N SER A 121 16.80 -24.99 3.98
CA SER A 121 18.26 -25.00 4.16
C SER A 121 18.66 -25.22 5.62
N ASP A 122 17.94 -24.66 6.58
CA ASP A 122 18.18 -24.86 8.01
C ASP A 122 17.88 -26.31 8.41
N SER A 123 16.79 -26.90 7.89
CA SER A 123 16.41 -28.29 8.14
C SER A 123 17.43 -29.28 7.55
N VAL A 124 17.86 -29.07 6.30
CA VAL A 124 18.89 -29.90 5.65
C VAL A 124 20.23 -29.77 6.37
N ARG A 125 20.58 -28.57 6.86
CA ARG A 125 21.82 -28.37 7.62
C ARG A 125 21.76 -29.05 8.98
N ALA A 126 20.61 -29.05 9.65
CA ALA A 126 20.40 -29.78 10.90
C ALA A 126 20.47 -31.30 10.69
N GLU A 127 19.87 -31.83 9.62
CA GLU A 127 19.96 -33.26 9.27
C GLU A 127 21.39 -33.70 8.95
N LEU A 128 22.16 -32.89 8.21
CA LEU A 128 23.59 -33.15 7.95
C LEU A 128 24.43 -33.12 9.24
N GLN A 129 24.12 -32.22 10.18
CA GLN A 129 24.83 -32.18 11.46
C GLN A 129 24.53 -33.40 12.35
N LEU A 130 23.30 -33.94 12.30
CA LEU A 130 22.93 -35.15 13.02
C LEU A 130 23.63 -36.39 12.46
N SER A 131 23.74 -36.50 11.13
CA SER A 131 24.46 -37.62 10.50
C SER A 131 25.97 -37.56 10.77
N ASP A 132 26.59 -36.37 10.71
CA ASP A 132 28.01 -36.19 11.05
C ASP A 132 28.30 -36.55 12.53
N HIS A 133 27.40 -36.19 13.45
CA HIS A 133 27.54 -36.56 14.87
C HIS A 133 27.45 -38.08 15.08
N SER A 134 26.49 -38.73 14.44
CA SER A 134 26.32 -40.19 14.50
C SER A 134 27.52 -40.94 13.91
N ILE A 135 28.10 -40.46 12.81
CA ILE A 135 29.32 -41.04 12.21
C ILE A 135 30.54 -40.86 13.15
N ALA A 136 30.68 -39.69 13.76
CA ALA A 136 31.77 -39.43 14.71
C ALA A 136 31.66 -40.30 15.98
N GLU A 137 30.44 -40.57 16.44
CA GLU A 137 30.17 -41.45 17.58
C GLU A 137 30.48 -42.92 17.24
N TYR A 138 30.07 -43.40 16.06
CA TYR A 138 30.40 -44.74 15.58
C TYR A 138 31.92 -44.96 15.46
N ARG A 139 32.66 -43.97 14.94
CA ARG A 139 34.14 -44.03 14.87
C ARG A 139 34.80 -44.03 16.24
N LYS A 140 34.23 -43.34 17.24
CA LYS A 140 34.73 -43.41 18.62
C LYS A 140 34.53 -44.79 19.20
N THR A 141 33.37 -45.40 19.03
CA THR A 141 33.11 -46.76 19.52
C THR A 141 34.01 -47.80 18.85
N GLU A 142 34.26 -47.66 17.54
CA GLU A 142 35.16 -48.55 16.80
C GLU A 142 36.62 -48.40 17.28
N ASN A 143 37.10 -47.17 17.50
CA ASN A 143 38.43 -46.92 18.06
C ASN A 143 38.58 -47.41 19.52
N VAL A 144 37.52 -47.35 20.33
CA VAL A 144 37.50 -47.91 21.70
C VAL A 144 37.62 -49.43 21.64
N SER A 145 36.86 -50.11 20.77
CA SER A 145 36.96 -51.57 20.59
C SER A 145 38.35 -52.00 20.11
N ILE A 146 38.95 -51.25 19.17
CA ILE A 146 40.32 -51.52 18.70
C ILE A 146 41.35 -51.34 19.83
N ALA A 147 41.16 -50.35 20.70
CA ALA A 147 42.02 -50.12 21.86
C ALA A 147 41.87 -51.23 22.93
N GLU A 148 40.65 -51.73 23.15
CA GLU A 148 40.38 -52.85 24.08
C GLU A 148 40.97 -54.18 23.58
N GLU A 149 40.89 -54.46 22.27
CA GLU A 149 41.56 -55.61 21.67
C GLU A 149 43.09 -55.53 21.79
N GLY A 150 43.67 -54.33 21.62
CA GLY A 150 45.10 -54.09 21.84
C GLY A 150 45.56 -54.26 23.29
N LEU A 151 44.71 -53.88 24.26
CA LEU A 151 44.96 -54.09 25.69
C LEU A 151 44.86 -55.57 26.09
N HIS A 152 43.91 -56.34 25.53
CA HIS A 152 43.83 -57.78 25.75
C HIS A 152 45.02 -58.55 25.14
N GLN A 153 45.53 -58.15 23.98
CA GLN A 153 46.76 -58.74 23.42
C GLN A 153 48.01 -58.38 24.23
N SER A 154 48.07 -57.16 24.78
CA SER A 154 49.13 -56.71 25.70
C SER A 154 49.12 -57.47 27.04
N MET A 155 47.94 -57.70 27.64
CA MET A 155 47.81 -58.49 28.88
C MET A 155 48.10 -59.99 28.67
N ASN A 156 47.78 -60.54 27.49
CA ASN A 156 48.17 -61.90 27.11
C ASN A 156 49.69 -62.03 26.82
N ALA A 157 50.37 -60.95 26.48
CA ALA A 157 51.84 -60.93 26.31
C ALA A 157 52.59 -60.88 27.66
N LEU A 158 52.03 -60.23 28.69
CA LEU A 158 52.64 -60.15 30.03
C LEU A 158 52.40 -61.41 30.90
N SER A 159 51.40 -62.22 30.59
CA SER A 159 51.16 -63.53 31.25
C SER A 159 52.03 -64.66 30.72
N ASN A 160 52.75 -64.46 29.61
CA ASN A 160 53.76 -65.39 29.06
C ASN A 160 55.20 -64.95 29.33
N SER A 161 55.43 -64.12 30.35
CA SER A 161 56.78 -63.65 30.70
C SER A 161 57.50 -64.64 31.65
N PRO A 162 58.76 -65.06 31.40
CA PRO A 162 59.30 -66.34 31.92
C PRO A 162 59.82 -66.37 33.37
N TRP A 163 59.41 -65.47 34.25
CA TRP A 163 59.96 -65.43 35.62
C TRP A 163 58.87 -65.38 36.68
N THR A 164 58.26 -66.54 36.94
CA THR A 164 57.65 -66.87 38.23
C THR A 164 58.28 -68.15 38.79
N THR A 165 59.07 -67.95 39.87
CA THR A 165 59.53 -68.89 40.91
C THR A 165 60.35 -70.12 40.51
N SER A 166 61.66 -70.10 40.80
CA SER A 166 62.25 -70.44 42.11
C SER A 166 63.74 -70.14 42.13
#